data_AF-A0A410JWV6-F1
#
_entry.id   AF-A0A410JWV6-F1
#
_cell.length_a   1.000
_cell.length_b   1.000
_cell.length_c   1.000
_cell.angle_alpha   90.00
_cell.angle_beta   90.00
_cell.angle_gamma   90.00
#
_symmetry.space_group_name_H-M   'P 1'
#
loop_
_entity.id
_entity.type
_entity.pdbx_description
1 polymer ?
#
loop_
_entity_poly.entity_id
_entity_poly.type
_entity_poly.pdbx_seq_one_letter_code
_entity_poly.pdbx_strand_id
1 'polypeptide(L)'
;MLDSERNSIELKHKINEIFIICSTSSHYPALSVQATHFLKYETSSIVHPPYVLDIFFFDILCEFLDNPLYFTDFLKKRLSYIKSLRATHEHAILSYHLQYNLSFPEGQGRIILVDSIAQDLDIAMLARRTGAPAKETPEGILTRQKDTSFGKLISQIKYNSDPATIKFGEALLDLSEESVLELSGYIENMAKDTMRTGRQHDCTIVNDSFGLTIHCNNGSAKEALEFLKNHCEKRKYKQKLHDYYGACIDENLNIRFCITLEYSYVYSDSMNYRSMSLSNLNLINPDKQNTKGKEKTGRNNPCLCGSGKKYKKCCLLK
;
A
#
# COMPACT_ATOMS: atom_id res chain seq x y z
N MET A 1 -12.41 27.48 3.28
CA MET A 1 -11.35 27.61 4.31
C MET A 1 -10.93 29.07 4.34
N LEU A 2 -10.40 29.61 5.44
CA LEU A 2 -9.95 31.02 5.49
C LEU A 2 -8.44 31.09 5.66
N ASP A 3 -7.77 32.06 5.04
CA ASP A 3 -6.36 32.35 5.30
C ASP A 3 -6.17 33.17 6.60
N SER A 4 -4.93 33.54 6.90
CA SER A 4 -4.58 34.38 8.06
C SER A 4 -5.22 35.78 8.03
N GLU A 5 -5.66 36.23 6.87
CA GLU A 5 -6.31 37.53 6.64
C GLU A 5 -7.84 37.41 6.54
N ARG A 6 -8.39 36.20 6.74
CA ARG A 6 -9.82 35.85 6.61
C ARG A 6 -10.35 35.90 5.17
N ASN A 7 -9.51 35.82 4.16
CA ASN A 7 -9.97 35.65 2.79
C ASN A 7 -10.43 34.21 2.57
N SER A 8 -11.46 34.05 1.74
CA SER A 8 -11.95 32.72 1.36
C SER A 8 -10.96 32.00 0.47
N ILE A 9 -10.42 30.88 0.96
CA ILE A 9 -9.67 29.91 0.18
C ILE A 9 -10.66 28.89 -0.40
N GLU A 10 -10.76 28.86 -1.72
CA GLU A 10 -11.40 27.80 -2.48
C GLU A 10 -10.43 26.64 -2.69
N LEU A 11 -10.82 25.44 -2.28
CA LEU A 11 -10.03 24.24 -2.48
C LEU A 11 -10.42 23.60 -3.81
N LYS A 12 -9.43 23.33 -4.66
CA LYS A 12 -9.63 22.67 -5.95
C LYS A 12 -10.22 21.25 -5.81
N HIS A 13 -9.91 20.58 -4.70
CA HIS A 13 -10.35 19.23 -4.41
C HIS A 13 -10.94 19.15 -3.00
N LYS A 14 -11.87 18.21 -2.80
CA LYS A 14 -12.40 17.88 -1.48
C LYS A 14 -11.28 17.28 -0.63
N ILE A 15 -11.18 17.70 0.63
CA ILE A 15 -10.28 17.08 1.60
C ILE A 15 -10.92 15.76 2.06
N ASN A 16 -10.19 14.66 1.86
CA ASN A 16 -10.65 13.33 2.25
C ASN A 16 -10.06 12.89 3.61
N GLU A 17 -8.86 13.35 3.95
CA GLU A 17 -8.16 12.99 5.18
C GLU A 17 -7.33 14.17 5.70
N ILE A 18 -7.23 14.28 7.01
CA ILE A 18 -6.47 15.30 7.74
C ILE A 18 -5.62 14.59 8.79
N PHE A 19 -4.31 14.66 8.61
CA PHE A 19 -3.30 14.18 9.55
C PHE A 19 -2.77 15.35 10.37
N ILE A 20 -2.81 15.22 11.70
CA ILE A 20 -2.27 16.22 12.63
C ILE A 20 -0.98 15.66 13.20
N ILE A 21 0.14 16.33 12.98
CA ILE A 21 1.44 15.96 13.58
C ILE A 21 1.76 16.97 14.68
N CYS A 22 1.97 16.47 15.89
CA CYS A 22 2.40 17.26 17.04
C CYS A 22 3.86 16.92 17.35
N SER A 23 4.78 17.78 16.96
CA SER A 23 6.21 17.57 17.21
C SER A 23 6.64 18.17 18.55
N THR A 24 7.47 17.42 19.28
CA THR A 24 8.20 17.91 20.45
C THR A 24 9.65 18.24 20.05
N SER A 25 10.25 19.24 20.68
CA SER A 25 11.60 19.70 20.36
C SER A 25 12.72 18.94 21.11
N SER A 26 12.37 17.96 21.94
CA SER A 26 13.31 17.23 22.80
C SER A 26 13.32 15.74 22.47
N HIS A 27 14.52 15.16 22.39
CA HIS A 27 14.74 13.73 22.18
C HIS A 27 14.58 12.95 23.50
N TYR A 28 13.44 13.11 24.17
CA TYR A 28 13.10 12.37 25.38
C TYR A 28 11.85 11.51 25.10
N PRO A 29 11.98 10.18 24.91
CA PRO A 29 10.88 9.32 24.46
C PRO A 29 9.62 9.40 25.33
N ALA A 30 9.77 9.63 26.65
CA ALA A 30 8.60 9.75 27.52
C ALA A 30 7.79 11.04 27.29
N LEU A 31 8.39 12.07 26.68
CA LEU A 31 7.72 13.36 26.44
C LEU A 31 6.60 13.22 25.41
N SER A 32 6.82 12.49 24.30
CA SER A 32 5.78 12.24 23.30
C SER A 32 4.62 11.41 23.89
N VAL A 33 4.94 10.44 24.75
CA VAL A 33 3.94 9.64 25.48
C VAL A 33 3.14 10.50 26.45
N GLN A 34 3.80 11.34 27.25
CA GLN A 34 3.14 12.26 28.19
C GLN A 34 2.28 13.28 27.45
N ALA A 35 2.81 13.91 26.39
CA ALA A 35 2.07 14.85 25.57
C ALA A 35 0.83 14.19 24.96
N THR A 36 0.94 12.96 24.44
CA THR A 36 -0.21 12.18 23.97
C THR A 36 -1.27 11.99 25.06
N HIS A 37 -0.85 11.71 26.30
CA HIS A 37 -1.78 11.49 27.41
C HIS A 37 -2.55 12.75 27.82
N PHE A 38 -1.91 13.91 27.77
CA PHE A 38 -2.53 15.19 28.17
C PHE A 38 -3.24 15.92 27.02
N LEU A 39 -2.95 15.57 25.77
CA LEU A 39 -3.52 16.22 24.61
C LEU A 39 -5.03 15.92 24.50
N LYS A 40 -5.84 16.98 24.50
CA LYS A 40 -7.27 16.90 24.20
C LYS A 40 -7.47 17.16 22.72
N TYR A 41 -8.19 16.29 22.05
CA TYR A 41 -8.45 16.40 20.62
C TYR A 41 -9.81 15.77 20.29
N GLU A 42 -10.34 16.16 19.14
CA GLU A 42 -11.54 15.60 18.53
C GLU A 42 -11.16 14.95 17.19
N THR A 43 -11.80 13.83 16.88
CA THR A 43 -11.63 13.13 15.60
C THR A 43 -12.94 13.13 14.83
N SER A 44 -12.86 12.96 13.51
CA SER A 44 -14.03 12.76 12.66
C SER A 44 -13.75 11.64 11.65
N SER A 45 -14.64 11.44 10.68
CA SER A 45 -14.39 10.50 9.58
C SER A 45 -13.22 10.91 8.67
N ILE A 46 -12.82 12.19 8.70
CA ILE A 46 -11.69 12.72 7.91
C ILE A 46 -10.53 13.20 8.78
N VAL A 47 -10.77 13.53 10.06
CA VAL A 47 -9.73 14.03 10.98
C VAL A 47 -9.20 12.86 11.82
N HIS A 48 -7.96 12.48 11.57
CA HIS A 48 -7.27 11.42 12.30
C HIS A 48 -6.79 11.91 13.69
N PRO A 49 -6.59 11.00 14.66
CA PRO A 49 -5.98 11.37 15.93
C PRO A 49 -4.58 11.98 15.71
N PRO A 50 -4.15 12.93 16.55
CA PRO A 50 -2.85 13.56 16.44
C PRO A 50 -1.72 12.53 16.64
N TYR A 51 -0.75 12.54 15.72
CA TYR A 51 0.48 11.78 15.87
C TYR A 51 1.50 12.62 16.63
N VAL A 52 1.75 12.26 17.89
CA VAL A 52 2.74 12.94 18.72
C VAL A 52 4.10 12.26 18.57
N LEU A 53 5.10 13.00 18.12
CA LEU A 53 6.46 12.52 17.88
C LEU A 53 7.49 13.60 18.25
N ASP A 54 8.78 13.27 18.26
CA ASP A 54 9.84 14.28 18.38
C ASP A 54 10.37 14.70 17.00
N ILE A 55 10.93 15.91 16.92
CA ILE A 55 11.41 16.48 15.66
C ILE A 55 12.54 15.66 15.01
N PHE A 56 13.30 14.90 15.79
CA PHE A 56 14.40 14.07 15.26
C PHE A 56 13.85 12.81 14.61
N PHE A 57 12.83 12.19 15.21
CA PHE A 57 12.11 11.11 14.54
C PHE A 57 11.39 11.61 13.28
N PHE A 58 10.85 12.83 13.29
CA PHE A 58 10.22 13.40 12.09
C PHE A 58 11.22 13.54 10.94
N ASP A 59 12.44 14.01 11.24
CA ASP A 59 13.55 14.07 10.29
C ASP A 59 13.87 12.69 9.69
N ILE A 60 14.00 11.66 10.54
CA ILE A 60 14.22 10.27 10.09
C ILE A 60 13.06 9.78 9.22
N LEU A 61 11.82 10.07 9.59
CA LEU A 61 10.64 9.66 8.83
C LEU A 61 10.66 10.27 7.42
N CYS A 62 10.97 11.56 7.31
CA CYS A 62 11.11 12.27 6.03
C CYS A 62 12.34 11.80 5.22
N GLU A 63 13.44 11.43 5.89
CA GLU A 63 14.66 10.90 5.27
C GLU A 63 14.41 9.54 4.59
N PHE A 64 13.62 8.66 5.22
CA PHE A 64 13.35 7.31 4.71
C PHE A 64 12.13 7.26 3.79
N LEU A 65 11.06 8.00 4.10
CA LEU A 65 9.81 8.03 3.35
C LEU A 65 9.73 9.32 2.52
N ASP A 66 10.70 9.50 1.63
CA ASP A 66 10.85 10.70 0.79
C ASP A 66 9.79 10.82 -0.33
N ASN A 67 9.01 9.75 -0.54
CA ASN A 67 7.87 9.73 -1.42
C ASN A 67 6.62 10.05 -0.58
N PRO A 68 5.87 11.12 -0.91
CA PRO A 68 4.66 11.50 -0.19
C PRO A 68 3.67 10.34 -0.01
N LEU A 69 3.58 9.44 -0.99
CA LEU A 69 2.69 8.29 -0.93
C LEU A 69 3.07 7.30 0.18
N TYR A 70 4.35 6.94 0.29
CA TYR A 70 4.85 6.08 1.38
C TYR A 70 4.71 6.78 2.74
N PHE A 71 4.97 8.09 2.79
CA PHE A 71 4.81 8.87 4.01
C PHE A 71 3.35 8.87 4.50
N THR A 72 2.39 9.15 3.62
CA THR A 72 0.97 9.13 3.99
C THR A 72 0.47 7.73 4.33
N ASP A 73 0.95 6.71 3.62
CA ASP A 73 0.62 5.31 3.91
C ASP A 73 1.11 4.89 5.31
N PHE A 74 2.34 5.26 5.67
CA PHE A 74 2.84 5.07 7.04
C PHE A 74 1.95 5.74 8.07
N LEU A 75 1.56 7.01 7.86
CA LEU A 75 0.68 7.72 8.80
C LEU A 75 -0.67 7.00 8.97
N LYS A 76 -1.32 6.60 7.87
CA LYS A 76 -2.59 5.87 7.90
C LYS A 76 -2.46 4.59 8.74
N LYS A 77 -1.44 3.78 8.46
CA LYS A 77 -1.20 2.51 9.16
C LYS A 77 -0.79 2.73 10.62
N ARG A 78 0.10 3.67 10.90
CA ARG A 78 0.52 3.97 12.27
C ARG A 78 -0.64 4.42 13.14
N LEU A 79 -1.51 5.28 12.59
CA LEU A 79 -2.65 5.85 13.30
C LEU A 79 -3.81 4.86 13.47
N SER A 80 -4.01 3.92 12.53
CA SER A 80 -4.99 2.84 12.71
C SER A 80 -4.60 1.92 13.88
N TYR A 81 -3.30 1.76 14.16
CA TYR A 81 -2.77 1.00 15.27
C TYR A 81 -2.40 1.84 16.52
N ILE A 82 -2.80 3.11 16.61
CA ILE A 82 -2.33 4.02 17.68
C ILE A 82 -2.60 3.51 19.12
N LYS A 83 -3.68 2.74 19.31
CA LYS A 83 -4.07 2.18 20.62
C LYS A 83 -3.52 0.78 20.88
N SER A 84 -3.35 -0.04 19.83
CA SER A 84 -3.04 -1.46 19.92
C SER A 84 -1.55 -1.76 19.75
N LEU A 85 -0.81 -0.93 19.01
CA LEU A 85 0.63 -1.06 18.79
C LEU A 85 1.42 -0.22 19.79
N ARG A 86 2.33 -0.85 20.51
CA ARG A 86 3.27 -0.21 21.43
C ARG A 86 4.70 -0.55 21.04
N ALA A 87 5.58 0.41 21.24
CA ALA A 87 7.02 0.26 21.18
C ALA A 87 7.64 1.17 22.23
N THR A 88 8.90 0.94 22.59
CA THR A 88 9.66 1.82 23.49
C THR A 88 10.00 3.15 22.83
N HIS A 89 10.12 3.18 21.49
CA HIS A 89 10.41 4.36 20.67
C HIS A 89 9.88 4.16 19.25
N GLU A 90 9.59 5.25 18.53
CA GLU A 90 8.94 5.19 17.21
C GLU A 90 9.86 4.64 16.10
N HIS A 91 11.18 4.56 16.30
CA HIS A 91 12.08 3.94 15.32
C HIS A 91 11.77 2.44 15.14
N ALA A 92 11.41 1.73 16.21
CA ALA A 92 11.00 0.33 16.10
C ALA A 92 9.74 0.18 15.22
N ILE A 93 8.82 1.14 15.30
CA ILE A 93 7.60 1.14 14.48
C ILE A 93 7.90 1.47 13.03
N LEU A 94 8.75 2.48 12.77
CA LEU A 94 9.22 2.78 11.42
C LEU A 94 10.01 1.62 10.82
N SER A 95 10.91 0.99 11.58
CA SER A 95 11.68 -0.16 11.12
C SER A 95 10.76 -1.34 10.76
N TYR A 96 9.76 -1.63 11.60
CA TYR A 96 8.75 -2.65 11.29
C TYR A 96 7.93 -2.29 10.05
N HIS A 97 7.56 -1.01 9.88
CA HIS A 97 6.89 -0.55 8.66
C HIS A 97 7.76 -0.78 7.43
N LEU A 98 9.02 -0.37 7.46
CA LEU A 98 9.94 -0.54 6.35
C LEU A 98 10.11 -2.01 5.98
N GLN A 99 10.20 -2.91 6.96
CA GLN A 99 10.44 -4.35 6.73
C GLN A 99 9.18 -5.14 6.35
N TYR A 100 8.03 -4.79 6.93
CA TYR A 100 6.81 -5.61 6.93
C TYR A 100 5.52 -4.82 6.66
N ASN A 101 5.62 -3.57 6.20
CA ASN A 101 4.49 -2.70 5.83
C ASN A 101 3.47 -2.46 6.97
N LEU A 102 3.87 -2.56 8.25
CA LEU A 102 2.95 -2.58 9.39
C LEU A 102 1.84 -3.63 9.26
N SER A 103 2.12 -4.70 8.54
CA SER A 103 1.24 -5.85 8.42
C SER A 103 1.38 -6.76 9.63
N PHE A 104 0.24 -7.13 10.22
CA PHE A 104 0.17 -8.03 11.37
C PHE A 104 -0.78 -9.18 11.07
N PRO A 105 -0.50 -10.40 11.54
CA PRO A 105 -1.44 -11.50 11.44
C PRO A 105 -2.79 -11.17 12.08
N GLU A 106 -3.87 -11.64 11.47
CA GLU A 106 -5.23 -11.42 11.99
C GLU A 106 -5.41 -11.96 13.43
N GLY A 107 -6.29 -11.29 14.19
CA GLY A 107 -6.69 -11.74 15.53
C GLY A 107 -5.76 -11.30 16.68
N GLN A 108 -4.75 -10.46 16.43
CA GLN A 108 -3.90 -9.93 17.49
C GLN A 108 -4.52 -8.67 18.14
N GLY A 109 -4.70 -8.72 19.47
CA GLY A 109 -5.31 -7.62 20.23
C GLY A 109 -4.34 -6.45 20.53
N ARG A 110 -3.24 -6.74 21.22
CA ARG A 110 -2.18 -5.76 21.53
C ARG A 110 -0.86 -6.29 20.99
N ILE A 111 -0.14 -5.42 20.28
CA ILE A 111 1.16 -5.72 19.68
C ILE A 111 2.20 -4.89 20.40
N ILE A 112 3.31 -5.53 20.77
CA ILE A 112 4.46 -4.87 21.37
C ILE A 112 5.66 -5.17 20.49
N LEU A 113 6.26 -4.13 19.91
CA LEU A 113 7.52 -4.25 19.18
C LEU A 113 8.67 -4.10 20.17
N VAL A 114 9.67 -4.97 19.99
CA VAL A 114 10.92 -4.94 20.76
C VAL A 114 11.99 -4.18 20.00
N ASP A 115 12.91 -3.57 20.75
CA ASP A 115 13.93 -2.65 20.24
C ASP A 115 14.85 -3.28 19.20
N SER A 116 15.06 -4.60 19.26
CA SER A 116 15.90 -5.33 18.30
C SER A 116 15.40 -5.21 16.86
N ILE A 117 14.12 -4.85 16.64
CA ILE A 117 13.56 -4.62 15.31
C ILE A 117 14.15 -3.35 14.67
N ALA A 118 14.59 -2.36 15.46
CA ALA A 118 15.17 -1.11 14.96
C ALA A 118 16.60 -1.26 14.41
N GLN A 119 17.25 -2.41 14.62
CA GLN A 119 18.67 -2.61 14.29
C GLN A 119 19.03 -2.24 12.83
N ASP A 120 18.24 -2.69 11.86
CA ASP A 120 18.52 -2.42 10.45
C ASP A 120 18.31 -0.94 10.09
N LEU A 121 17.36 -0.28 10.74
CA LEU A 121 17.12 1.15 10.60
C LEU A 121 18.29 1.96 11.16
N ASP A 122 18.80 1.60 12.35
CA ASP A 122 19.94 2.27 12.97
C ASP A 122 21.21 2.13 12.12
N ILE A 123 21.46 0.94 11.55
CA ILE A 123 22.57 0.70 10.62
C ILE A 123 22.42 1.59 9.37
N ALA A 124 21.21 1.69 8.82
CA ALA A 124 20.94 2.51 7.64
C ALA A 124 21.09 4.01 7.92
N MET A 125 20.64 4.48 9.09
CA MET A 125 20.85 5.85 9.54
C MET A 125 22.33 6.18 9.68
N LEU A 126 23.13 5.28 10.27
CA LEU A 126 24.57 5.45 10.38
C LEU A 126 25.22 5.54 8.99
N ALA A 127 24.85 4.66 8.07
CA ALA A 127 25.33 4.67 6.69
C ALA A 127 25.05 6.01 6.00
N ARG A 128 23.79 6.48 6.03
CA ARG A 128 23.38 7.74 5.39
C ARG A 128 24.06 8.97 5.97
N ARG A 129 24.18 9.02 7.31
CA ARG A 129 24.65 10.23 8.01
C ARG A 129 26.17 10.34 8.09
N THR A 130 26.89 9.22 8.01
CA THR A 130 28.35 9.19 8.20
C THR A 130 29.11 8.62 7.01
N GLY A 131 28.43 8.04 6.03
CA GLY A 131 29.07 7.30 4.93
C GLY A 131 29.65 5.96 5.36
N ALA A 132 29.18 5.39 6.48
CA ALA A 132 29.63 4.08 6.94
C ALA A 132 29.35 2.99 5.89
N PRO A 133 30.22 1.96 5.75
CA PRO A 133 30.11 0.93 4.72
C PRO A 133 29.00 -0.09 5.06
N ALA A 134 27.74 0.34 4.99
CA ALA A 134 26.55 -0.46 5.22
C ALA A 134 25.41 -0.07 4.26
N LYS A 135 24.31 -0.84 4.26
CA LYS A 135 23.15 -0.54 3.41
C LYS A 135 22.47 0.74 3.90
N GLU A 136 22.28 1.70 3.00
CA GLU A 136 21.57 2.96 3.30
C GLU A 136 20.05 2.79 3.45
N THR A 137 19.47 1.67 3.02
CA THR A 137 18.03 1.39 3.16
C THR A 137 17.85 -0.04 3.68
N PRO A 138 17.09 -0.24 4.77
CA PRO A 138 16.73 -1.55 5.28
C PRO A 138 16.03 -2.38 4.22
N GLU A 139 16.19 -3.69 4.29
CA GLU A 139 15.49 -4.58 3.39
C GLU A 139 13.98 -4.60 3.69
N GLY A 140 13.15 -4.31 2.70
CA GLY A 140 11.69 -4.30 2.87
C GLY A 140 10.95 -3.57 1.75
N ILE A 141 9.88 -2.85 2.08
CA ILE A 141 8.93 -2.26 1.12
C ILE A 141 9.59 -1.31 0.11
N LEU A 142 10.67 -0.63 0.51
CA LEU A 142 11.39 0.32 -0.33
C LEU A 142 12.44 -0.36 -1.23
N THR A 143 12.85 -1.59 -0.93
CA THR A 143 13.92 -2.29 -1.67
C THR A 143 13.40 -3.48 -2.45
N ARG A 144 12.54 -4.32 -1.85
CA ARG A 144 12.02 -5.56 -2.45
C ARG A 144 11.19 -5.30 -3.70
N GLN A 145 10.46 -4.18 -3.71
CA GLN A 145 9.57 -3.81 -4.81
C GLN A 145 10.18 -2.81 -5.79
N LYS A 146 11.39 -2.31 -5.53
CA LYS A 146 11.99 -1.20 -6.29
C LYS A 146 12.13 -1.52 -7.78
N ASP A 147 12.60 -2.74 -8.08
CA ASP A 147 12.92 -3.17 -9.44
C ASP A 147 11.80 -4.02 -10.08
N THR A 148 10.59 -3.97 -9.51
CA THR A 148 9.41 -4.65 -10.06
C THR A 148 8.54 -3.67 -10.85
N SER A 149 7.61 -4.21 -11.64
CA SER A 149 6.60 -3.38 -12.32
C SER A 149 5.75 -2.58 -11.34
N PHE A 150 5.50 -3.11 -10.13
CA PHE A 150 4.88 -2.37 -9.05
C PHE A 150 5.71 -1.16 -8.63
N GLY A 151 7.02 -1.32 -8.36
CA GLY A 151 7.90 -0.21 -8.01
C GLY A 151 7.94 0.87 -9.08
N LYS A 152 7.94 0.46 -10.35
CA LYS A 152 7.85 1.40 -11.48
C LYS A 152 6.54 2.20 -11.46
N LEU A 153 5.40 1.59 -11.17
CA LEU A 153 4.13 2.32 -11.03
C LEU A 153 4.18 3.29 -9.84
N ILE A 154 4.59 2.84 -8.66
CA ILE A 154 4.69 3.69 -7.46
C ILE A 154 5.61 4.89 -7.69
N SER A 155 6.74 4.70 -8.38
CA SER A 155 7.69 5.79 -8.66
C SER A 155 7.10 6.92 -9.49
N GLN A 156 6.16 6.61 -10.39
CA GLN A 156 5.48 7.60 -11.23
C GLN A 156 4.47 8.45 -10.47
N ILE A 157 3.98 7.96 -9.32
CA ILE A 157 2.98 8.64 -8.49
C ILE A 157 3.63 9.74 -7.63
N LYS A 158 4.94 9.64 -7.33
CA LYS A 158 5.67 10.55 -6.41
C LYS A 158 5.43 12.04 -6.68
N TYR A 159 5.31 12.43 -7.96
CA TYR A 159 5.15 13.82 -8.37
C TYR A 159 3.79 14.12 -9.01
N ASN A 160 2.82 13.19 -8.88
CA ASN A 160 1.51 13.33 -9.48
C ASN A 160 0.50 13.88 -8.45
N SER A 161 -0.15 15.01 -8.78
CA SER A 161 -1.17 15.63 -7.93
C SER A 161 -2.60 15.22 -8.27
N ASP A 162 -2.80 14.35 -9.26
CA ASP A 162 -4.12 13.87 -9.65
C ASP A 162 -4.72 12.96 -8.57
N PRO A 163 -5.89 13.29 -8.00
CA PRO A 163 -6.46 12.53 -6.91
C PRO A 163 -6.71 11.05 -7.23
N ALA A 164 -7.10 10.73 -8.48
CA ALA A 164 -7.36 9.35 -8.86
C ALA A 164 -6.06 8.54 -8.93
N THR A 165 -4.97 9.16 -9.37
CA THR A 165 -3.64 8.55 -9.40
C THR A 165 -3.08 8.32 -8.00
N ILE A 166 -3.26 9.29 -7.09
CA ILE A 166 -2.88 9.12 -5.67
C ILE A 166 -3.67 7.97 -5.05
N LYS A 167 -4.99 7.93 -5.24
CA LYS A 167 -5.87 6.86 -4.74
C LYS A 167 -5.50 5.48 -5.28
N PHE A 168 -5.13 5.40 -6.55
CA PHE A 168 -4.58 4.18 -7.13
C PHE A 168 -3.28 3.74 -6.44
N GLY A 169 -2.39 4.69 -6.15
CA GLY A 169 -1.16 4.42 -5.38
C GLY A 169 -1.43 3.94 -3.96
N GLU A 170 -2.38 4.54 -3.25
CA GLU A 170 -2.79 4.10 -1.91
C GLU A 170 -3.30 2.66 -1.96
N ALA A 171 -4.19 2.34 -2.90
CA ALA A 171 -4.70 0.99 -3.09
C ALA A 171 -3.61 -0.03 -3.41
N LEU A 172 -2.55 0.37 -4.14
CA LEU A 172 -1.38 -0.48 -4.38
C LEU A 172 -0.59 -0.77 -3.09
N LEU A 173 -0.40 0.23 -2.22
CA LEU A 173 0.35 0.07 -0.96
C LEU A 173 -0.42 -0.72 0.13
N ASP A 174 -1.73 -0.85 -0.03
CA ASP A 174 -2.60 -1.67 0.83
C ASP A 174 -2.63 -3.16 0.44
N LEU A 175 -2.03 -3.55 -0.69
CA LEU A 175 -1.93 -4.95 -1.08
C LEU A 175 -0.93 -5.72 -0.18
N SER A 176 -1.22 -7.00 0.03
CA SER A 176 -0.26 -7.90 0.70
C SER A 176 0.99 -8.12 -0.16
N GLU A 177 2.11 -8.52 0.46
CA GLU A 177 3.35 -8.80 -0.28
C GLU A 177 3.15 -9.86 -1.37
N GLU A 178 2.36 -10.91 -1.09
CA GLU A 178 1.99 -11.93 -2.07
C GLU A 178 1.18 -11.34 -3.22
N SER A 179 0.20 -10.49 -2.90
CA SER A 179 -0.66 -9.84 -3.91
C SER A 179 0.15 -8.92 -4.82
N VAL A 180 1.14 -8.21 -4.27
CA VAL A 180 2.04 -7.35 -5.05
C VAL A 180 2.93 -8.16 -6.00
N LEU A 181 3.46 -9.31 -5.54
CA LEU A 181 4.27 -10.19 -6.38
C LEU A 181 3.45 -10.78 -7.53
N GLU A 182 2.24 -11.27 -7.25
CA GLU A 182 1.32 -11.75 -8.27
C GLU A 182 0.98 -10.63 -9.27
N LEU A 183 0.55 -9.47 -8.76
CA LEU A 183 0.21 -8.31 -9.59
C LEU A 183 1.35 -7.92 -10.53
N SER A 184 2.58 -7.86 -10.00
CA SER A 184 3.76 -7.48 -10.78
C SER A 184 3.97 -8.42 -11.96
N GLY A 185 3.87 -9.74 -11.74
CA GLY A 185 3.97 -10.74 -12.81
C GLY A 185 2.87 -10.59 -13.86
N TYR A 186 1.63 -10.32 -13.44
CA TYR A 186 0.51 -10.10 -14.37
C TYR A 186 0.70 -8.82 -15.20
N ILE A 187 1.12 -7.71 -14.59
CA ILE A 187 1.37 -6.45 -15.28
C ILE A 187 2.45 -6.63 -16.36
N GLU A 188 3.54 -7.33 -16.04
CA GLU A 188 4.63 -7.57 -17.00
C GLU A 188 4.18 -8.40 -18.19
N ASN A 189 3.44 -9.48 -17.94
CA ASN A 189 2.93 -10.33 -19.01
C ASN A 189 1.90 -9.59 -19.86
N MET A 190 0.99 -8.85 -19.23
CA MET A 190 -0.01 -8.00 -19.88
C MET A 190 0.65 -6.97 -20.81
N ALA A 191 1.71 -6.30 -20.36
CA ALA A 191 2.43 -5.32 -21.17
C ALA A 191 3.17 -5.95 -22.35
N LYS A 192 3.87 -7.07 -22.13
CA LYS A 192 4.52 -7.85 -23.19
C LYS A 192 3.53 -8.34 -24.24
N ASP A 193 2.36 -8.81 -23.81
CA ASP A 193 1.31 -9.28 -24.71
C ASP A 193 0.68 -8.14 -25.50
N THR A 194 0.50 -6.97 -24.88
CA THR A 194 0.04 -5.75 -25.58
C THR A 194 1.05 -5.35 -26.65
N MET A 195 2.33 -5.30 -26.31
CA MET A 195 3.41 -5.00 -27.26
C MET A 195 3.45 -5.97 -28.43
N ARG A 196 3.28 -7.28 -28.17
CA ARG A 196 3.33 -8.33 -29.20
C ARG A 196 2.10 -8.34 -30.11
N THR A 197 0.91 -8.14 -29.53
CA THR A 197 -0.37 -8.35 -30.24
C THR A 197 -0.99 -7.06 -30.76
N GLY A 198 -0.56 -5.90 -30.26
CA GLY A 198 -1.20 -4.61 -30.48
C GLY A 198 -2.61 -4.49 -29.89
N ARG A 199 -3.08 -5.52 -29.15
CA ARG A 199 -4.40 -5.56 -28.53
C ARG A 199 -4.29 -5.14 -27.07
N GLN A 200 -5.35 -4.56 -26.55
CA GLN A 200 -5.42 -4.26 -25.12
C GLN A 200 -5.51 -5.55 -24.29
N HIS A 201 -4.96 -5.49 -23.08
CA HIS A 201 -5.07 -6.55 -22.07
C HIS A 201 -5.37 -5.92 -20.71
N ASP A 202 -5.85 -6.73 -19.77
CA ASP A 202 -6.18 -6.27 -18.43
C ASP A 202 -5.85 -7.31 -17.36
N CYS A 203 -5.61 -6.83 -16.14
CA CYS A 203 -5.59 -7.65 -14.94
C CYS A 203 -6.46 -6.99 -13.85
N THR A 204 -7.14 -7.80 -13.05
CA THR A 204 -8.01 -7.33 -11.96
C THR A 204 -7.69 -8.05 -10.66
N ILE A 205 -7.45 -7.29 -9.59
CA ILE A 205 -7.38 -7.79 -8.21
C ILE A 205 -8.65 -7.36 -7.47
N VAL A 206 -9.24 -8.27 -6.70
CA VAL A 206 -10.37 -7.97 -5.81
C VAL A 206 -10.13 -8.63 -4.48
N ASN A 207 -10.03 -7.84 -3.42
CA ASN A 207 -10.08 -8.29 -2.03
C ASN A 207 -11.42 -7.87 -1.40
N ASP A 208 -11.61 -8.17 -0.13
CA ASP A 208 -12.84 -7.88 0.62
C ASP A 208 -13.08 -6.38 0.84
N SER A 209 -12.03 -5.56 0.75
CA SER A 209 -12.08 -4.12 0.99
C SER A 209 -12.30 -3.31 -0.29
N PHE A 210 -11.58 -3.64 -1.36
CA PHE A 210 -11.58 -2.90 -2.61
C PHE A 210 -11.27 -3.77 -3.83
N GLY A 211 -11.52 -3.20 -5.01
CA GLY A 211 -11.13 -3.79 -6.29
C GLY A 211 -10.20 -2.87 -7.07
N LEU A 212 -9.33 -3.46 -7.86
CA LEU A 212 -8.31 -2.80 -8.65
C LEU A 212 -8.28 -3.41 -10.04
N THR A 213 -8.46 -2.61 -11.09
CA THR A 213 -8.30 -3.07 -12.48
C THR A 213 -7.24 -2.22 -13.19
N ILE A 214 -6.28 -2.89 -13.82
CA ILE A 214 -5.25 -2.25 -14.64
C ILE A 214 -5.45 -2.69 -16.08
N HIS A 215 -5.56 -1.74 -17.00
CA HIS A 215 -5.57 -1.99 -18.45
C HIS A 215 -4.22 -1.58 -19.03
N CYS A 216 -3.62 -2.44 -19.87
CA CYS A 216 -2.57 -2.04 -20.79
C CYS A 216 -3.22 -1.76 -22.15
N ASN A 217 -3.25 -0.48 -22.54
CA ASN A 217 -3.98 -0.04 -23.72
C ASN A 217 -3.28 1.18 -24.32
N ASN A 218 -2.98 1.12 -25.63
CA ASN A 218 -2.29 2.18 -26.39
C ASN A 218 -3.20 2.97 -27.33
N GLY A 219 -4.50 2.63 -27.34
CA GLY A 219 -5.52 3.33 -28.11
C GLY A 219 -5.78 4.75 -27.62
N SER A 220 -6.76 5.43 -28.23
CA SER A 220 -7.07 6.82 -27.90
C SER A 220 -7.44 6.98 -26.41
N ALA A 221 -6.99 8.07 -25.78
CA ALA A 221 -7.21 8.27 -24.34
C ALA A 221 -8.70 8.29 -23.98
N LYS A 222 -9.55 8.87 -24.85
CA LYS A 222 -10.99 8.95 -24.64
C LYS A 222 -11.65 7.57 -24.63
N GLU A 223 -11.38 6.73 -25.63
CA GLU A 223 -11.95 5.39 -25.73
C GLU A 223 -11.42 4.48 -24.62
N ALA A 224 -10.12 4.53 -24.35
CA ALA A 224 -9.50 3.75 -23.29
C ALA A 224 -10.04 4.13 -21.90
N LEU A 225 -10.27 5.41 -21.63
CA LEU A 225 -10.88 5.88 -20.38
C LEU A 225 -12.32 5.39 -20.23
N GLU A 226 -13.12 5.52 -21.28
CA GLU A 226 -14.52 5.05 -21.26
C GLU A 226 -14.59 3.52 -21.10
N PHE A 227 -13.67 2.79 -21.74
CA PHE A 227 -13.58 1.34 -21.59
C PHE A 227 -13.16 0.93 -20.17
N LEU A 228 -12.12 1.55 -19.61
CA LEU A 228 -11.67 1.31 -18.24
C LEU A 228 -12.79 1.60 -17.23
N LYS A 229 -13.44 2.76 -17.34
CA LYS A 229 -14.55 3.14 -16.46
C LYS A 229 -15.68 2.13 -16.49
N ASN A 230 -16.13 1.74 -17.69
CA ASN A 230 -17.17 0.73 -17.85
C ASN A 230 -16.76 -0.64 -17.28
N HIS A 231 -15.49 -1.03 -17.40
CA HIS A 231 -14.99 -2.27 -16.81
C HIS A 231 -15.04 -2.18 -15.27
N CYS A 232 -14.44 -1.14 -14.68
CA CYS A 232 -14.42 -0.95 -13.22
C CYS A 232 -15.82 -0.86 -12.62
N GLU A 233 -16.74 -0.12 -13.22
CA GLU A 233 -18.14 0.00 -12.73
C GLU A 233 -18.84 -1.37 -12.67
N LYS A 234 -18.71 -2.17 -13.73
CA LYS A 234 -19.30 -3.51 -13.77
C LYS A 234 -18.68 -4.45 -12.75
N ARG A 235 -17.34 -4.39 -12.56
CA ARG A 235 -16.62 -5.23 -11.60
C ARG A 235 -16.98 -4.86 -10.16
N LYS A 236 -16.94 -3.56 -9.83
CA LYS A 236 -17.38 -3.01 -8.56
C LYS A 236 -18.80 -3.47 -8.22
N TYR A 237 -19.72 -3.38 -9.18
CA TYR A 237 -21.09 -3.84 -9.02
C TYR A 237 -21.17 -5.35 -8.75
N LYS A 238 -20.50 -6.17 -9.57
CA LYS A 238 -20.49 -7.63 -9.45
C LYS A 238 -19.97 -8.10 -8.10
N GLN A 239 -18.97 -7.40 -7.55
CA GLN A 239 -18.34 -7.72 -6.26
C GLN A 239 -18.97 -6.98 -5.08
N LYS A 240 -19.94 -6.08 -5.33
CA LYS A 240 -20.64 -5.28 -4.32
C LYS A 240 -19.70 -4.43 -3.44
N LEU A 241 -18.59 -3.97 -4.01
CA LEU A 241 -17.59 -3.20 -3.28
C LEU A 241 -17.99 -1.73 -3.15
N HIS A 242 -17.58 -1.10 -2.04
CA HIS A 242 -17.66 0.35 -1.86
C HIS A 242 -16.57 1.06 -2.67
N ASP A 243 -15.33 0.56 -2.57
CA ASP A 243 -14.15 1.16 -3.18
C ASP A 243 -13.66 0.36 -4.39
N TYR A 244 -13.37 1.07 -5.49
CA TYR A 244 -12.80 0.48 -6.69
C TYR A 244 -11.91 1.47 -7.42
N TYR A 245 -10.74 1.00 -7.84
CA TYR A 245 -9.71 1.82 -8.48
C TYR A 245 -9.36 1.24 -9.83
N GLY A 246 -9.07 2.11 -10.79
CA GLY A 246 -8.68 1.72 -12.14
C GLY A 246 -7.47 2.49 -12.61
N ALA A 247 -6.58 1.85 -13.37
CA ALA A 247 -5.50 2.51 -14.07
C ALA A 247 -5.40 2.04 -15.52
N CYS A 248 -5.10 2.96 -16.42
CA CYS A 248 -4.63 2.63 -17.77
C CYS A 248 -3.14 2.93 -17.85
N ILE A 249 -2.39 1.94 -18.32
CA ILE A 249 -0.95 2.03 -18.59
C ILE A 249 -0.67 1.77 -20.06
N ASP A 250 0.49 2.21 -20.54
CA ASP A 250 1.04 1.82 -21.85
C ASP A 250 1.87 0.52 -21.75
N GLU A 251 2.36 0.02 -22.88
CA GLU A 251 3.21 -1.18 -22.96
C GLU A 251 4.58 -1.02 -22.29
N ASN A 252 4.97 0.22 -22.00
CA ASN A 252 6.18 0.55 -21.25
C ASN A 252 5.89 0.73 -19.76
N LEU A 253 4.68 0.41 -19.29
CA LEU A 253 4.23 0.55 -17.90
C LEU A 253 4.14 2.00 -17.42
N ASN A 254 3.98 2.96 -18.32
CA ASN A 254 3.73 4.35 -17.95
C ASN A 254 2.23 4.55 -17.67
N ILE A 255 1.90 5.18 -16.54
CA ILE A 255 0.52 5.51 -16.18
C ILE A 255 0.01 6.59 -17.14
N ARG A 256 -1.07 6.28 -17.87
CA ARG A 256 -1.75 7.21 -18.76
C ARG A 256 -2.80 8.03 -18.03
N PHE A 257 -3.61 7.36 -17.21
CA PHE A 257 -4.64 7.96 -16.35
C PHE A 257 -5.20 6.93 -15.36
N CYS A 258 -5.79 7.42 -14.28
CA CYS A 258 -6.45 6.60 -13.27
C CYS A 258 -7.91 7.04 -13.07
N ILE A 259 -8.71 6.17 -12.47
CA ILE A 259 -10.08 6.45 -12.04
C ILE A 259 -10.33 5.93 -10.63
N THR A 260 -11.24 6.60 -9.93
CA THR A 260 -11.67 6.25 -8.57
C THR A 260 -13.20 6.16 -8.54
N LEU A 261 -13.70 5.07 -7.97
CA LEU A 261 -15.13 4.80 -7.78
C LEU A 261 -15.39 4.48 -6.30
N GLU A 262 -15.66 5.49 -5.49
CA GLU A 262 -15.93 5.39 -4.05
C GLU A 262 -17.40 5.74 -3.77
N TYR A 263 -18.26 4.73 -3.71
CA TYR A 263 -19.69 4.92 -3.40
C TYR A 263 -20.35 3.62 -2.97
N SER A 264 -21.38 3.70 -2.13
CA SER A 264 -22.14 2.52 -1.71
C SER A 264 -22.77 1.76 -2.87
N TYR A 265 -22.82 0.44 -2.74
CA TYR A 265 -23.54 -0.41 -3.68
C TYR A 265 -25.03 -0.06 -3.69
N VAL A 266 -25.58 0.08 -4.90
CA VAL A 266 -27.01 0.24 -5.14
C VAL A 266 -27.41 -0.72 -6.25
N TYR A 267 -28.42 -1.56 -5.98
CA TYR A 267 -28.92 -2.51 -6.97
C TYR A 267 -29.51 -1.78 -8.19
N SER A 268 -29.27 -2.31 -9.38
CA SER A 268 -29.85 -1.83 -10.64
C SER A 268 -29.96 -2.98 -11.63
N ASP A 269 -31.14 -3.21 -12.20
CA ASP A 269 -31.35 -4.24 -13.21
C ASP A 269 -30.44 -4.06 -14.43
N SER A 270 -30.24 -2.81 -14.85
CA SER A 270 -29.33 -2.46 -15.95
C SER A 270 -27.89 -2.85 -15.62
N MET A 271 -27.39 -2.52 -14.42
CA MET A 271 -26.03 -2.90 -14.01
C MET A 271 -25.89 -4.41 -13.82
N ASN A 272 -26.92 -5.08 -13.30
CA ASN A 272 -26.97 -6.52 -13.19
C ASN A 272 -26.77 -7.18 -14.56
N TYR A 273 -27.57 -6.80 -15.55
CA TYR A 273 -27.43 -7.28 -16.92
C TYR A 273 -26.06 -6.96 -17.53
N ARG A 274 -25.58 -5.71 -17.39
CA ARG A 274 -24.28 -5.26 -17.92
C ARG A 274 -23.09 -6.02 -17.31
N SER A 275 -23.21 -6.47 -16.06
CA SER A 275 -22.15 -7.17 -15.32
C SER A 275 -22.14 -8.69 -15.52
N MET A 276 -23.24 -9.30 -15.99
CA MET A 276 -23.33 -10.75 -16.24
C MET A 276 -22.29 -11.25 -17.25
N SER A 277 -21.94 -10.41 -18.24
CA SER A 277 -20.96 -10.74 -19.29
C SER A 277 -19.49 -10.68 -18.83
N LEU A 278 -19.21 -10.23 -17.60
CA LEU A 278 -17.83 -10.15 -17.11
C LEU A 278 -17.27 -11.55 -16.86
N SER A 279 -16.23 -11.92 -17.62
CA SER A 279 -15.42 -13.11 -17.38
C SER A 279 -14.63 -12.99 -16.08
N ASN A 280 -14.23 -14.10 -15.47
CA ASN A 280 -13.32 -14.11 -14.32
C ASN A 280 -11.89 -14.54 -14.71
N LEU A 281 -11.57 -14.58 -16.02
CA LEU A 281 -10.32 -15.13 -16.54
C LEU A 281 -9.06 -14.40 -16.05
N ASN A 282 -9.15 -13.09 -15.78
CA ASN A 282 -8.06 -12.25 -15.31
C ASN A 282 -8.31 -11.71 -13.88
N LEU A 283 -9.14 -12.40 -13.10
CA LEU A 283 -9.50 -12.00 -11.74
C LEU A 283 -8.64 -12.74 -10.72
N ILE A 284 -7.84 -11.99 -9.99
CA ILE A 284 -7.08 -12.42 -8.82
C ILE A 284 -7.91 -12.09 -7.59
N ASN A 285 -8.10 -13.08 -6.71
CA ASN A 285 -8.78 -12.88 -5.44
C ASN A 285 -7.87 -13.41 -4.32
N PRO A 286 -7.11 -12.53 -3.64
CA PRO A 286 -6.12 -12.95 -2.65
C PRO A 286 -6.77 -13.53 -1.37
N ASP A 287 -7.98 -13.07 -1.00
CA ASP A 287 -8.69 -13.54 0.20
C ASP A 287 -9.31 -14.92 0.00
N LYS A 288 -9.68 -15.24 -1.25
CA LYS A 288 -9.97 -16.61 -1.67
C LYS A 288 -8.67 -17.33 -1.96
N GLN A 289 -7.83 -17.52 -0.94
CA GLN A 289 -6.81 -18.54 -1.01
C GLN A 289 -7.49 -19.86 -1.35
N ASN A 290 -7.12 -20.40 -2.51
CA ASN A 290 -7.43 -21.75 -2.91
C ASN A 290 -7.21 -22.69 -1.71
N THR A 291 -8.28 -23.27 -1.20
CA THR A 291 -8.27 -24.51 -0.42
C THR A 291 -7.84 -25.71 -1.28
N LYS A 292 -7.02 -25.50 -2.33
CA LYS A 292 -6.13 -26.53 -2.84
C LYS A 292 -4.99 -26.60 -1.84
N GLY A 293 -5.14 -27.51 -0.88
CA GLY A 293 -4.22 -27.67 0.23
C GLY A 293 -2.78 -27.52 -0.24
N LYS A 294 -2.02 -26.63 0.41
CA LYS A 294 -0.57 -26.66 0.37
C LYS A 294 -0.19 -28.12 0.56
N GLU A 295 0.38 -28.76 -0.47
CA GLU A 295 0.96 -30.08 -0.31
C GLU A 295 1.95 -29.95 0.84
N LYS A 296 1.60 -30.53 1.99
CA LYS A 296 2.48 -30.54 3.16
C LYS A 296 3.80 -31.11 2.66
N THR A 297 4.88 -30.32 2.71
CA THR A 297 6.20 -30.77 2.28
C THR A 297 6.49 -32.11 2.96
N GLY A 298 6.58 -33.17 2.16
CA GLY A 298 6.77 -34.52 2.68
C GLY A 298 8.03 -34.56 3.54
N ARG A 299 8.02 -35.29 4.66
CA ARG A 299 9.16 -35.39 5.61
C ARG A 299 10.52 -35.65 4.93
N ASN A 300 10.52 -36.32 3.77
CA ASN A 300 11.73 -36.65 3.01
C ASN A 300 12.06 -35.70 1.84
N ASN A 301 11.20 -34.72 1.51
CA ASN A 301 11.44 -33.72 0.46
C ASN A 301 12.49 -32.68 0.91
N PRO A 302 13.14 -31.98 -0.04
CA PRO A 302 14.00 -30.84 0.26
C PRO A 302 13.27 -29.80 1.11
N CYS A 303 13.97 -29.22 2.08
CA CYS A 303 13.42 -28.26 3.03
C CYS A 303 13.23 -26.88 2.37
N LEU A 304 12.08 -26.25 2.66
CA LEU A 304 11.68 -24.96 2.08
C LEU A 304 12.59 -23.77 2.46
N CYS A 305 13.45 -23.91 3.47
CA CYS A 305 14.42 -22.87 3.84
C CYS A 305 15.65 -22.78 2.90
N GLY A 306 15.66 -23.53 1.79
CA GLY A 306 16.76 -23.49 0.81
C GLY A 306 18.04 -24.23 1.26
N SER A 307 18.03 -24.92 2.41
CA SER A 307 19.23 -25.57 2.96
C SER A 307 19.69 -26.83 2.21
N GLY A 308 18.92 -27.32 1.23
CA GLY A 308 19.18 -28.59 0.52
C GLY A 308 18.98 -29.87 1.35
N LYS A 309 18.72 -29.77 2.67
CA LYS A 309 18.47 -30.92 3.56
C LYS A 309 17.02 -31.40 3.46
N LYS A 310 16.75 -32.67 3.82
CA LYS A 310 15.37 -33.19 3.95
C LYS A 310 14.61 -32.44 5.05
N TYR A 311 13.32 -32.15 4.84
CA TYR A 311 12.48 -31.38 5.76
C TYR A 311 12.52 -31.90 7.22
N LYS A 312 12.46 -33.23 7.41
CA LYS A 312 12.55 -33.87 8.74
C LYS A 312 13.90 -33.70 9.47
N LYS A 313 14.96 -33.28 8.77
CA LYS A 313 16.31 -33.06 9.31
C LYS A 313 16.68 -31.57 9.37
N CYS A 314 15.71 -30.68 9.19
CA CYS A 314 15.91 -29.24 9.17
C CYS A 314 14.80 -28.53 9.95
N CYS A 315 13.92 -27.78 9.30
CA CYS A 315 12.90 -26.97 9.97
C CYS A 315 11.86 -27.76 10.77
N LEU A 316 11.76 -29.09 10.62
CA LEU A 316 10.90 -29.93 11.47
C LEU A 316 11.52 -30.23 12.86
N LEU A 317 12.83 -30.01 13.03
CA LEU A 317 13.54 -30.20 14.31
C LEU A 317 13.73 -28.89 15.07
N LYS A 318 13.22 -27.78 14.51
CA LYS A 318 13.12 -26.49 15.20
C LYS A 318 11.80 -26.41 15.94
#